data_AF-A0A928JD76-F1
#
_entry.id   AF-A0A928JD76-F1
#
_cell.length_a   1.000
_cell.length_b   1.000
_cell.length_c   1.000
_cell.angle_alpha   90.00
_cell.angle_beta   90.00
_cell.angle_gamma   90.00
#
_symmetry.space_group_name_H-M   'P 1'
#
loop_
_entity.id
_entity.type
_entity.pdbx_description
1 polymer ?
#
loop_
_entity_poly.entity_id
_entity_poly.type
_entity_poly.pdbx_seq_one_letter_code
_entity_poly.pdbx_strand_id
1 'polypeptide(L)'
;ADGEGATKLLECHVAGAPDKATARTVAKSVVCSSLLKAAMFGADANWGRVLCAIGYSGADIDVTKIALSFKSAAGELAVCENGAGIDFSEEVAKVVLSESEIEINIDLCQGSESALARGCDLTYDYVKINGDYRT
;
A
#
# COMPACT_ATOMS: atom_id res chain seq x y z
N ALA A 1 15.71 3.94 -2.37
CA ALA A 1 15.01 3.52 -3.60
C ALA A 1 15.48 4.38 -4.76
N ASP A 2 15.53 3.84 -5.98
CA ASP A 2 16.02 4.52 -7.21
C ASP A 2 14.88 5.10 -8.08
N GLY A 3 13.70 5.28 -7.50
CA GLY A 3 12.60 5.96 -8.17
C GLY A 3 12.85 7.46 -8.24
N GLU A 4 12.53 8.10 -9.36
CA GLU A 4 12.71 9.55 -9.53
C GLU A 4 11.94 10.33 -8.46
N GLY A 5 12.66 11.08 -7.63
CA GLY A 5 12.08 11.86 -6.53
C GLY A 5 11.49 11.01 -5.39
N ALA A 6 11.69 9.69 -5.36
CA ALA A 6 11.16 8.81 -4.33
C ALA A 6 11.85 9.05 -2.97
N THR A 7 11.07 9.11 -1.89
CA THR A 7 11.59 9.17 -0.52
C THR A 7 11.37 7.86 0.24
N LYS A 8 10.42 7.04 -0.22
CA LYS A 8 10.05 5.78 0.44
C LYS A 8 10.02 4.61 -0.55
N LEU A 9 10.52 3.47 -0.14
CA LEU A 9 10.27 2.17 -0.77
C LEU A 9 8.94 1.63 -0.25
N LEU A 10 8.07 1.21 -1.15
CA LEU A 10 6.81 0.57 -0.81
C LEU A 10 6.85 -0.90 -1.24
N GLU A 11 6.58 -1.79 -0.31
CA GLU A 11 6.46 -3.23 -0.54
C GLU A 11 5.03 -3.66 -0.26
N CYS A 12 4.26 -3.99 -1.30
CA CYS A 12 2.90 -4.49 -1.13
C CYS A 12 2.90 -6.02 -1.12
N HIS A 13 2.67 -6.58 0.07
CA HIS A 13 2.52 -8.00 0.30
C HIS A 13 1.03 -8.34 0.29
N VAL A 14 0.63 -9.22 -0.62
CA VAL A 14 -0.73 -9.77 -0.66
C VAL A 14 -0.65 -11.25 -0.33
N ALA A 15 -1.41 -11.70 0.65
CA ALA A 15 -1.58 -13.09 1.05
C ALA A 15 -3.06 -13.49 1.01
N GLY A 16 -3.33 -14.77 1.23
CA GLY A 16 -4.70 -15.29 1.30
C GLY A 16 -5.48 -15.21 -0.01
N ALA A 17 -4.81 -15.15 -1.16
CA ALA A 17 -5.49 -15.09 -2.45
C ALA A 17 -5.95 -16.49 -2.92
N PRO A 18 -7.06 -16.59 -3.68
CA PRO A 18 -7.51 -17.86 -4.26
C PRO A 18 -6.52 -18.43 -5.29
N ASP A 19 -5.79 -17.54 -5.98
CA ASP A 19 -4.77 -17.91 -6.95
C ASP A 19 -3.66 -16.85 -7.06
N LYS A 20 -2.54 -17.23 -7.68
CA LYS A 20 -1.36 -16.37 -7.82
C LYS A 20 -1.61 -15.14 -8.71
N ALA A 21 -2.47 -15.25 -9.71
CA ALA A 21 -2.76 -14.16 -10.64
C ALA A 21 -3.57 -13.06 -9.93
N THR A 22 -4.54 -13.45 -9.11
CA THR A 22 -5.31 -12.57 -8.23
C THR A 22 -4.38 -11.83 -7.26
N ALA A 23 -3.50 -12.55 -6.55
CA ALA A 23 -2.54 -11.92 -5.64
C ALA A 23 -1.67 -10.86 -6.34
N ARG A 24 -1.15 -11.17 -7.54
CA ARG A 24 -0.32 -10.25 -8.33
C ARG A 24 -1.11 -9.04 -8.82
N THR A 25 -2.35 -9.24 -9.23
CA THR A 25 -3.24 -8.17 -9.72
C THR A 25 -3.53 -7.17 -8.61
N VAL A 26 -3.88 -7.66 -7.42
CA VAL A 26 -4.12 -6.82 -6.25
C VAL A 26 -2.84 -6.08 -5.83
N ALA A 27 -1.72 -6.79 -5.67
CA ALA A 27 -0.46 -6.17 -5.22
C ALA A 27 -0.01 -5.05 -6.18
N LYS A 28 -0.14 -5.28 -7.49
CA LYS A 28 0.20 -4.28 -8.50
C LYS A 28 -0.78 -3.10 -8.49
N SER A 29 -2.08 -3.34 -8.36
CA SER A 29 -3.09 -2.28 -8.29
C SER A 29 -2.83 -1.32 -7.11
N VAL A 30 -2.55 -1.88 -5.94
CA VAL A 30 -2.27 -1.13 -4.72
C VAL A 30 -1.01 -0.29 -4.87
N VAL A 31 0.11 -0.89 -5.27
CA VAL A 31 1.39 -0.15 -5.37
C VAL A 31 1.41 0.90 -6.49
N CYS A 32 0.54 0.76 -7.51
CA CYS A 32 0.37 1.74 -8.58
C CYS A 32 -0.64 2.85 -8.27
N SER A 33 -1.35 2.79 -7.15
CA SER A 33 -2.35 3.79 -6.77
C SER A 33 -1.69 5.14 -6.47
N SER A 34 -1.96 6.16 -7.29
CA SER A 34 -1.44 7.52 -7.06
C SER A 34 -1.89 8.08 -5.70
N LEU A 35 -3.11 7.77 -5.27
CA LEU A 35 -3.63 8.19 -3.96
C LEU A 35 -2.85 7.53 -2.83
N LEU A 36 -2.58 6.22 -2.90
CA LEU A 36 -1.79 5.55 -1.89
C LEU A 36 -0.35 6.08 -1.86
N LYS A 37 0.28 6.21 -3.03
CA LYS A 37 1.65 6.73 -3.16
C LYS A 37 1.78 8.13 -2.53
N ALA A 38 0.78 9.00 -2.70
CA ALA A 38 0.75 10.32 -2.07
C ALA A 38 0.49 10.25 -0.55
N ALA A 39 -0.34 9.32 -0.08
CA ALA A 39 -0.56 9.11 1.36
C ALA A 39 0.73 8.64 2.06
N MET A 40 1.47 7.73 1.42
CA MET A 40 2.76 7.25 1.95
C MET A 40 3.81 8.37 1.99
N PHE A 41 3.85 9.24 0.98
CA PHE A 41 4.70 10.45 1.02
C PHE A 41 4.35 11.35 2.23
N GLY A 42 3.05 11.51 2.52
CA GLY A 42 2.58 12.29 3.68
C GLY A 42 2.73 11.58 5.05
N ALA A 43 3.14 10.31 5.06
CA ALA A 43 3.06 9.42 6.22
C ALA A 43 1.65 9.46 6.86
N ASP A 44 0.64 9.24 6.02
CA ASP A 44 -0.80 9.19 6.34
C ASP A 44 -1.30 7.73 6.23
N ALA A 45 -1.83 7.18 7.33
CA ALA A 45 -2.32 5.80 7.41
C ALA A 45 -3.71 5.61 6.80
N ASN A 46 -3.88 6.12 5.58
CA ASN A 46 -5.14 6.10 4.87
C ASN A 46 -5.42 4.73 4.23
N TRP A 47 -5.83 3.78 5.06
CA TRP A 47 -6.21 2.42 4.69
C TRP A 47 -7.36 2.37 3.66
N GLY A 48 -8.25 3.36 3.68
CA GLY A 48 -9.35 3.48 2.71
C GLY A 48 -8.84 3.59 1.26
N ARG A 49 -7.68 4.23 1.04
CA ARG A 49 -7.05 4.29 -0.30
C ARG A 49 -6.53 2.93 -0.75
N VAL A 50 -6.09 2.08 0.18
CA VAL A 50 -5.69 0.69 -0.12
C VAL A 50 -6.91 -0.12 -0.53
N LEU A 51 -8.00 -0.10 0.25
CA LEU A 51 -9.25 -0.80 -0.10
C LEU A 51 -9.84 -0.32 -1.43
N CYS A 52 -9.78 0.99 -1.70
CA CYS A 52 -10.20 1.51 -3.00
C CYS A 52 -9.38 0.88 -4.15
N ALA A 53 -8.06 0.79 -3.98
CA ALA A 53 -7.17 0.19 -4.97
C ALA A 53 -7.37 -1.32 -5.15
N ILE A 54 -7.71 -2.01 -4.08
CA ILE A 54 -8.16 -3.40 -4.11
C ILE A 54 -9.48 -3.50 -4.89
N GLY A 55 -10.45 -2.66 -4.59
CA GLY A 55 -11.79 -2.68 -5.22
C GLY A 55 -11.79 -2.39 -6.73
N TYR A 56 -10.95 -1.47 -7.21
CA TYR A 56 -10.80 -1.21 -8.65
C TYR A 56 -9.77 -2.11 -9.34
N SER A 57 -9.16 -3.07 -8.65
CA SER A 57 -8.10 -3.93 -9.22
C SER A 57 -8.59 -4.83 -10.36
N GLY A 58 -9.90 -5.06 -10.46
CA GLY A 58 -10.50 -6.01 -11.39
C GLY A 58 -10.41 -7.48 -10.95
N ALA A 59 -9.85 -7.75 -9.76
CA ALA A 59 -9.90 -9.06 -9.14
C ALA A 59 -11.29 -9.32 -8.52
N ASP A 60 -11.78 -10.55 -8.65
CA ASP A 60 -13.01 -10.99 -7.98
C ASP A 60 -12.68 -11.43 -6.55
N ILE A 61 -12.87 -10.52 -5.60
CA ILE A 61 -12.49 -10.68 -4.20
C ILE A 61 -13.57 -10.12 -3.29
N ASP A 62 -13.83 -10.83 -2.20
CA ASP A 62 -14.72 -10.37 -1.13
C ASP A 62 -13.98 -9.40 -0.22
N VAL A 63 -14.26 -8.10 -0.38
CA VAL A 63 -13.63 -7.04 0.40
C VAL A 63 -13.98 -7.08 1.90
N THR A 64 -15.08 -7.75 2.28
CA THR A 64 -15.54 -7.85 3.68
C THR A 64 -14.70 -8.81 4.52
N LYS A 65 -13.74 -9.50 3.92
CA LYS A 65 -12.85 -10.44 4.60
C LYS A 65 -11.42 -9.91 4.76
N ILE A 66 -11.14 -8.73 4.20
CA ILE A 66 -9.78 -8.25 4.07
C ILE A 66 -9.25 -7.73 5.40
N ALA A 67 -8.00 -8.09 5.71
CA ALA A 67 -7.20 -7.48 6.76
C ALA A 67 -6.03 -6.69 6.15
N LEU A 68 -5.68 -5.57 6.79
CA LEU A 68 -4.60 -4.70 6.35
C LEU A 68 -3.79 -4.18 7.55
N SER A 69 -2.47 -4.25 7.42
CA SER A 69 -1.53 -3.56 8.29
C SER A 69 -0.45 -2.82 7.50
N PHE A 70 0.09 -1.77 8.11
CA PHE A 70 1.32 -1.13 7.68
C PHE A 70 2.45 -1.52 8.62
N LYS A 71 3.62 -1.85 8.07
CA LYS A 71 4.78 -2.25 8.86
C LYS A 71 6.05 -1.57 8.36
N SER A 72 6.95 -1.27 9.29
CA SER A 72 8.28 -0.75 9.00
C SER A 72 9.26 -1.17 10.10
N ALA A 73 10.49 -0.68 10.05
CA ALA A 73 11.47 -0.91 11.10
C ALA A 73 11.02 -0.39 12.48
N ALA A 74 10.10 0.58 12.52
CA ALA A 74 9.60 1.17 13.75
C ALA A 74 8.41 0.43 14.38
N GLY A 75 7.85 -0.57 13.70
CA GLY A 75 6.75 -1.40 14.22
C GLY A 75 5.71 -1.76 13.17
N GLU A 76 4.58 -2.27 13.64
CA GLU A 76 3.43 -2.66 12.81
C GLU A 76 2.15 -2.04 13.35
N LEU A 77 1.28 -1.63 12.44
CA LEU A 77 0.01 -0.99 12.69
C LEU A 77 -1.09 -1.68 11.88
N ALA A 78 -1.96 -2.42 12.56
CA ALA A 78 -3.21 -2.88 11.96
C ALA A 78 -4.19 -1.70 11.80
N VAL A 79 -4.86 -1.63 10.65
CA VAL A 79 -5.73 -0.49 10.29
C VAL A 79 -7.09 -0.92 9.75
N CYS A 80 -7.23 -2.16 9.30
CA CYS A 80 -8.50 -2.71 8.82
C CYS A 80 -8.55 -4.21 9.11
N GLU A 81 -9.73 -4.67 9.55
CA GLU A 81 -10.08 -6.07 9.73
C GLU A 81 -11.50 -6.29 9.22
N ASN A 82 -11.76 -7.46 8.61
CA ASN A 82 -13.07 -7.79 8.03
C ASN A 82 -13.62 -6.69 7.10
N GLY A 83 -12.73 -6.09 6.30
CA GLY A 83 -13.08 -5.02 5.36
C GLY A 83 -13.51 -3.69 5.99
N ALA A 84 -13.38 -3.55 7.32
CA ALA A 84 -13.73 -2.36 8.06
C ALA A 84 -12.51 -1.78 8.79
N GLY A 85 -12.45 -0.45 8.85
CA GLY A 85 -11.43 0.24 9.64
C GLY A 85 -11.55 -0.11 11.12
N ILE A 86 -10.41 -0.30 11.76
CA ILE A 86 -10.32 -0.44 13.22
C ILE A 86 -9.71 0.83 13.82
N ASP A 87 -9.94 1.06 15.11
CA ASP A 87 -9.29 2.16 15.82
C ASP A 87 -7.79 1.88 15.94
N PHE A 88 -6.98 2.88 15.58
CA PHE A 88 -5.53 2.82 15.69
C PHE A 88 -4.97 4.18 16.16
N SER A 89 -3.75 4.19 16.68
CA SER A 89 -3.09 5.43 17.10
C SER A 89 -2.43 6.13 15.92
N GLU A 90 -2.83 7.37 15.67
CA GLU A 90 -2.23 8.24 14.66
C GLU A 90 -0.76 8.56 14.97
N GLU A 91 -0.39 8.60 16.26
CA GLU A 91 1.00 8.77 16.68
C GLU A 91 1.85 7.58 16.26
N VAL A 92 1.36 6.35 16.49
CA VAL A 92 2.05 5.14 16.06
C VAL A 92 2.09 5.05 14.54
N ALA A 93 0.98 5.40 13.87
CA ALA A 93 0.92 5.49 12.41
C ALA A 93 1.98 6.42 11.85
N LYS A 94 2.12 7.61 12.43
CA LYS A 94 3.12 8.56 11.98
C LYS A 94 4.52 8.03 12.15
N VAL A 95 4.82 7.37 13.27
CA VAL A 95 6.14 6.76 13.53
C VAL A 95 6.44 5.67 12.50
N VAL A 96 5.54 4.70 12.33
CA VAL A 96 5.70 3.60 11.37
C VAL A 96 5.87 4.12 9.96
N LEU A 97 5.00 5.04 9.53
CA LEU A 97 5.00 5.56 8.15
C LEU A 97 6.06 6.62 7.87
N SER A 98 6.77 7.13 8.88
CA SER A 98 7.88 8.07 8.67
C SER A 98 9.15 7.38 8.19
N GLU A 99 9.26 6.06 8.36
CA GLU A 99 10.39 5.25 7.89
C GLU A 99 10.54 5.26 6.36
N SER A 100 11.75 4.92 5.88
CA SER A 100 12.06 4.90 4.45
C SER A 100 11.58 3.64 3.72
N GLU A 101 11.26 2.59 4.45
CA GLU A 101 10.76 1.32 3.90
C GLU A 101 9.44 0.96 4.59
N ILE A 102 8.36 0.90 3.80
CA ILE A 102 7.01 0.62 4.28
C ILE A 102 6.48 -0.64 3.60
N GLU A 103 6.13 -1.62 4.42
CA GLU A 103 5.38 -2.81 4.04
C GLU A 103 3.88 -2.51 4.16
N ILE A 104 3.13 -2.83 3.10
CA ILE A 104 1.67 -2.78 3.03
C ILE A 104 1.20 -4.23 2.96
N ASN A 105 0.76 -4.75 4.11
CA ASN A 105 0.43 -6.16 4.28
C ASN A 105 -1.08 -6.35 4.17
N ILE A 106 -1.51 -7.05 3.12
CA ILE A 106 -2.92 -7.34 2.82
C ILE A 106 -3.13 -8.84 2.93
N ASP A 107 -4.09 -9.26 3.74
CA ASP A 107 -4.61 -10.62 3.72
C ASP A 107 -6.02 -10.63 3.12
N LEU A 108 -6.20 -11.36 2.01
CA LEU A 108 -7.48 -11.49 1.34
C LEU A 108 -8.39 -12.55 1.99
N CYS A 109 -7.85 -13.44 2.84
CA CYS A 109 -8.59 -14.47 3.57
C CYS A 109 -9.45 -15.39 2.68
N GLN A 110 -9.00 -15.67 1.45
CA GLN A 110 -9.75 -16.34 0.39
C GLN A 110 -8.97 -17.47 -0.31
N GLY A 111 -7.82 -17.86 0.24
CA GLY A 111 -6.98 -18.95 -0.28
C GLY A 111 -5.61 -18.98 0.38
N SER A 112 -4.60 -19.50 -0.33
CA SER A 112 -3.24 -19.68 0.20
C SER A 112 -2.15 -19.04 -0.66
N GLU A 113 -2.51 -18.45 -1.80
CA GLU A 113 -1.55 -17.83 -2.69
C GLU A 113 -1.18 -16.42 -2.24
N SER A 114 0.03 -16.01 -2.61
CA SER A 114 0.59 -14.72 -2.20
C SER A 114 1.37 -14.05 -3.32
N ALA A 115 1.56 -12.73 -3.26
CA ALA A 115 2.41 -12.00 -4.19
C ALA A 115 3.03 -10.78 -3.51
N LEU A 116 4.15 -10.33 -4.06
CA LEU A 116 4.84 -9.12 -3.65
C LEU A 116 4.98 -8.20 -4.87
N ALA A 117 4.62 -6.94 -4.71
CA ALA A 117 4.91 -5.88 -5.66
C ALA A 117 5.69 -4.76 -4.98
N ARG A 118 6.65 -4.17 -5.71
CA ARG A 118 7.48 -3.06 -5.22
C ARG A 118 7.15 -1.78 -5.97
N GLY A 119 7.20 -0.67 -5.27
CA GLY A 119 7.09 0.66 -5.83
C GLY A 119 7.68 1.70 -4.90
N CYS A 120 7.26 2.94 -5.06
CA CYS A 120 7.70 4.06 -4.24
C CYS A 120 6.53 4.99 -3.95
N ASP A 121 6.73 6.02 -3.14
CA ASP A 121 5.78 7.11 -2.94
C ASP A 121 5.67 8.05 -4.17
N LEU A 122 4.78 9.05 -4.10
CA LEU A 122 4.59 10.08 -5.13
C LEU A 122 4.85 11.44 -4.51
N THR A 123 5.91 12.11 -4.94
CA THR A 123 6.43 13.32 -4.30
C THR A 123 6.34 14.53 -5.22
N TYR A 124 6.59 15.72 -4.67
CA TYR A 124 6.74 16.93 -5.46
C TYR A 124 7.93 16.85 -6.42
N ASP A 125 9.04 16.23 -6.00
CA ASP A 125 10.25 16.10 -6.82
C ASP A 125 10.02 15.20 -8.04
N TYR A 126 9.20 14.15 -7.92
CA TYR A 126 8.78 13.36 -9.07
C TYR A 126 8.13 14.24 -10.16
N VAL A 127 7.20 15.13 -9.74
CA VAL A 127 6.51 16.06 -10.63
C VAL A 127 7.48 17.08 -11.22
N LYS A 128 8.38 17.64 -10.41
CA LYS A 128 9.39 18.61 -10.85
C LYS A 128 10.33 18.01 -11.90
N ILE A 129 10.92 16.84 -11.61
CA ILE A 129 11.84 16.14 -12.52
C ILE A 129 11.18 15.90 -13.88
N ASN A 130 9.95 15.39 -13.87
CA ASN A 130 9.26 14.98 -15.10
C ASN A 130 8.52 16.13 -15.80
N GLY A 131 8.15 17.19 -15.09
CA GLY A 131 7.52 18.39 -15.63
C GLY A 131 8.52 19.31 -16.33
N ASP A 132 9.73 19.42 -15.78
CA ASP A 132 10.76 20.35 -16.26
C ASP A 132 11.71 19.71 -17.30
N TYR A 133 11.56 18.41 -17.60
CA TYR A 133 12.52 17.62 -18.40
C TYR A 133 12.74 18.12 -19.84
N ARG A 134 11.85 18.97 -20.37
CA ARG A 134 11.92 19.51 -21.75
C ARG A 134 11.77 21.04 -21.83
N THR A 135 12.05 21.76 -20.75
CA THR A 135 12.10 23.23 -20.71
C THR A 135 13.50 23.74 -20.42
#